data_AF-A0A817DLL8-F1
#
_entry.id   AF-A0A817DLL8-F1
#
_cell.length_a   1.000
_cell.length_b   1.000
_cell.length_c   1.000
_cell.angle_alpha   90.00
_cell.angle_beta   90.00
_cell.angle_gamma   90.00
#
_symmetry.space_group_name_H-M   'P 1'
#
loop_
_entity.id
_entity.type
_entity.pdbx_description
1 polymer ?
#
loop_
_entity_poly.entity_id
_entity_poly.type
_entity_poly.pdbx_seq_one_letter_code
_entity_poly.pdbx_strand_id
1 'polypeptide(L)'
;MTDESNIVKSAIESDIEEDDNDDVDNRSNATTTDDEFYNELMDAPPEREDHLMPDGCSDEIIAIEHLTSCLNRRYNSCPVVFTGTLKDALIEAFNSKEIKERRPLLIYVNNDKSLYSNVFCKQLLCHDKIIDYLVNNYVLWTWDVTFESNGEK
;
A
#
# COMPACT_ATOMS: atom_id res chain seq x y z
N MET A 1 -67.00 2.98 2.05
CA MET A 1 -67.38 2.91 0.62
C MET A 1 -67.66 4.32 0.17
N THR A 2 -67.09 4.74 -0.97
CA THR A 2 -66.68 6.12 -1.38
C THR A 2 -65.35 6.50 -0.71
N ASP A 3 -64.15 6.41 -1.31
CA ASP A 3 -63.60 6.66 -2.68
C ASP A 3 -63.30 8.15 -2.94
N GLU A 4 -62.16 8.61 -2.38
CA GLU A 4 -61.57 9.93 -2.59
C GLU A 4 -60.37 9.87 -3.57
N SER A 5 -60.45 9.01 -4.57
CA SER A 5 -59.49 8.90 -5.69
C SER A 5 -59.50 10.10 -6.67
N ASN A 6 -60.03 11.25 -6.27
CA ASN A 6 -60.25 12.42 -7.14
C ASN A 6 -59.45 13.68 -6.76
N ILE A 7 -58.52 13.61 -5.80
CA ILE A 7 -57.64 14.75 -5.48
C ILE A 7 -56.42 14.81 -6.45
N VAL A 8 -56.19 13.77 -7.25
CA VAL A 8 -54.94 13.57 -8.02
C VAL A 8 -54.96 14.17 -9.45
N LYS A 9 -55.95 15.00 -9.84
CA LYS A 9 -56.10 15.40 -11.26
C LYS A 9 -56.13 16.89 -11.60
N SER A 10 -55.81 17.81 -10.68
CA SER A 10 -56.01 19.25 -10.94
C SER A 10 -54.81 20.17 -10.69
N ALA A 11 -53.60 19.66 -10.44
CA ALA A 11 -52.45 20.52 -10.14
C ALA A 11 -51.18 20.18 -10.94
N ILE A 12 -51.34 19.59 -12.12
CA ILE A 12 -50.27 19.47 -13.11
C ILE A 12 -50.57 20.51 -14.18
N GLU A 13 -49.80 21.61 -14.17
CA GLU A 13 -49.46 22.52 -15.29
C GLU A 13 -49.26 23.94 -14.77
N SER A 14 -48.02 24.26 -14.39
CA SER A 14 -47.34 25.51 -14.80
C SER A 14 -45.93 25.58 -14.19
N ASP A 15 -44.95 25.44 -15.09
CA ASP A 15 -43.69 26.20 -15.15
C ASP A 15 -42.66 26.01 -14.02
N ILE A 16 -41.83 24.97 -14.20
CA ILE A 16 -40.48 24.91 -13.63
C ILE A 16 -39.57 25.71 -14.58
N GLU A 17 -39.17 26.91 -14.17
CA GLU A 17 -37.98 27.56 -14.73
C GLU A 17 -36.75 26.95 -14.04
N GLU A 18 -35.96 26.17 -14.78
CA GLU A 18 -34.65 25.69 -14.34
C GLU A 18 -33.65 26.85 -14.46
N ASP A 19 -33.25 27.40 -13.32
CA ASP A 19 -32.16 28.37 -13.16
C ASP A 19 -30.81 27.62 -13.26
N ASP A 20 -30.28 27.52 -14.48
CA ASP A 20 -28.92 27.04 -14.77
C ASP A 20 -27.88 28.03 -14.20
N ASN A 21 -27.55 27.87 -12.93
CA ASN A 21 -26.37 28.48 -12.31
C ASN A 21 -25.38 27.38 -11.88
N ASP A 22 -24.70 26.81 -12.88
CA ASP A 22 -23.51 25.96 -12.70
C ASP A 22 -22.27 26.81 -12.36
N ASP A 23 -22.24 27.39 -11.16
CA ASP A 23 -20.98 27.82 -10.53
C ASP A 23 -20.33 26.60 -9.85
N VAL A 24 -19.85 25.66 -10.67
CA VAL A 24 -19.02 24.55 -10.21
C VAL A 24 -17.62 25.09 -9.93
N ASP A 25 -17.47 25.51 -8.68
CA ASP A 25 -16.23 26.01 -8.09
C ASP A 25 -15.05 25.08 -8.44
N ASN A 26 -14.06 25.67 -9.11
CA ASN A 26 -12.87 25.06 -9.70
C ASN A 26 -11.96 24.42 -8.64
N ARG A 27 -12.41 23.33 -8.04
CA ARG A 27 -11.62 22.49 -7.16
C ARG A 27 -10.78 21.56 -8.02
N SER A 28 -9.74 22.12 -8.64
CA SER A 28 -8.56 21.46 -9.20
C SER A 28 -8.64 19.93 -9.08
N ASN A 29 -9.21 19.28 -10.10
CA ASN A 29 -9.30 17.84 -10.18
C ASN A 29 -7.88 17.26 -10.24
N ALA A 30 -7.33 16.92 -9.08
CA ALA A 30 -6.24 15.95 -8.96
C ALA A 30 -6.80 14.53 -9.15
N THR A 31 -7.52 14.31 -10.26
CA THR A 31 -7.76 12.99 -10.82
C THR A 31 -6.76 12.86 -11.95
N THR A 32 -5.51 12.52 -11.60
CA THR A 32 -4.67 11.79 -12.54
C THR A 32 -5.49 10.58 -12.93
N THR A 33 -5.93 10.51 -14.18
CA THR A 33 -6.66 9.35 -14.69
C THR A 33 -5.81 8.11 -14.43
N ASP A 34 -6.42 7.04 -13.91
CA ASP A 34 -5.71 5.79 -13.59
C ASP A 34 -4.78 5.35 -14.75
N ASP A 35 -5.20 5.60 -16.00
CA ASP A 35 -4.44 5.33 -17.22
C ASP A 35 -3.08 6.05 -17.31
N GLU A 36 -2.96 7.30 -16.84
CA GLU A 36 -1.67 8.03 -16.85
C GLU A 36 -0.70 7.44 -15.81
N PHE A 37 -1.21 7.03 -14.66
CA PHE A 37 -0.44 6.34 -13.63
C PHE A 37 0.03 4.97 -14.12
N TYR A 38 -0.83 4.20 -14.81
CA TYR A 38 -0.43 2.93 -15.42
C TYR A 38 0.62 3.12 -16.52
N ASN A 39 0.52 4.17 -17.34
CA ASN A 39 1.48 4.42 -18.41
C ASN A 39 2.88 4.80 -17.87
N GLU A 40 2.98 5.59 -16.80
CA GLU A 40 4.26 5.89 -16.12
C GLU A 40 4.87 4.63 -15.45
N LEU A 41 4.02 3.71 -15.01
CA LEU A 41 4.39 2.42 -14.43
C LEU A 41 4.96 1.42 -15.46
N MET A 42 4.44 1.42 -16.69
CA MET A 42 4.86 0.50 -17.76
C MET A 42 6.23 0.85 -18.37
N ASP A 43 6.73 2.07 -18.14
CA ASP A 43 8.10 2.46 -18.44
C ASP A 43 9.13 1.88 -17.45
N ALA A 44 8.69 1.11 -16.45
CA ALA A 44 9.58 0.36 -15.57
C ALA A 44 10.34 -0.72 -16.38
N PRO A 45 11.68 -0.80 -16.27
CA PRO A 45 12.49 -1.71 -17.08
C PRO A 45 12.04 -3.17 -16.93
N PRO A 46 12.17 -3.98 -18.00
CA PRO A 46 11.81 -5.39 -17.99
C PRO A 46 12.60 -6.15 -16.92
N GLU A 47 11.98 -7.23 -16.40
CA GLU A 47 12.50 -8.21 -15.44
C GLU A 47 13.90 -7.88 -14.90
N ARG A 48 13.94 -7.25 -13.72
CA ARG A 48 15.20 -6.97 -13.04
C ARG A 48 15.79 -8.31 -12.60
N GLU A 49 16.92 -8.69 -13.18
CA GLU A 49 17.63 -9.94 -12.87
C GLU A 49 17.94 -10.10 -11.35
N ASP A 50 18.00 -8.99 -10.62
CA ASP A 50 18.25 -8.94 -9.19
C ASP A 50 16.96 -8.99 -8.35
N HIS A 51 16.29 -10.15 -8.26
CA HIS A 51 15.19 -10.33 -7.31
C HIS A 51 15.61 -9.99 -5.87
N LEU A 52 14.65 -9.53 -5.05
CA LEU A 52 14.94 -9.17 -3.66
C LEU A 52 15.37 -10.38 -2.82
N MET A 53 14.84 -11.57 -3.11
CA MET A 53 15.20 -12.82 -2.44
C MET A 53 15.45 -13.93 -3.48
N PRO A 54 16.47 -14.77 -3.30
CA PRO A 54 16.70 -15.92 -4.17
C PRO A 54 15.62 -16.99 -4.01
N ASP A 55 15.49 -17.83 -5.05
CA ASP A 55 14.63 -19.02 -5.03
C ASP A 55 15.11 -20.05 -4.00
N GLY A 56 14.17 -20.71 -3.32
CA GLY A 56 14.44 -21.76 -2.35
C GLY A 56 15.23 -21.33 -1.10
N CYS A 57 15.19 -20.06 -0.70
CA CYS A 57 15.92 -19.61 0.48
C CYS A 57 15.30 -20.22 1.76
N SER A 58 16.01 -21.15 2.42
CA SER A 58 15.48 -21.92 3.56
C SER A 58 15.68 -21.24 4.92
N ASP A 59 16.73 -20.44 5.08
CA ASP A 59 17.04 -19.71 6.32
C ASP A 59 16.42 -18.31 6.29
N GLU A 60 15.50 -18.03 7.21
CA GLU A 60 14.81 -16.73 7.30
C GLU A 60 15.76 -15.55 7.53
N ILE A 61 16.81 -15.74 8.33
CA ILE A 61 17.73 -14.66 8.69
C ILE A 61 18.54 -14.27 7.47
N ILE A 62 19.13 -15.26 6.79
CA ILE A 62 19.90 -15.04 5.56
C ILE A 62 19.02 -14.44 4.46
N ALA A 63 17.77 -14.92 4.35
CA ALA A 63 16.80 -14.41 3.40
C ALA A 63 16.50 -12.91 3.61
N ILE A 64 16.26 -12.50 4.86
CA ILE A 64 15.95 -11.12 5.23
C ILE A 64 17.17 -10.22 5.08
N GLU A 65 18.37 -10.70 5.43
CA GLU A 65 19.62 -9.96 5.20
C GLU A 65 19.85 -9.68 3.71
N HIS A 66 19.68 -10.69 2.86
CA HIS A 66 19.78 -10.54 1.41
C HIS A 66 18.74 -9.56 0.88
N LEU A 67 17.49 -9.72 1.30
CA LEU A 67 16.38 -8.84 0.93
C LEU A 67 16.67 -7.39 1.32
N THR A 68 17.13 -7.15 2.54
CA THR A 68 17.45 -5.82 3.05
C THR A 68 18.58 -5.18 2.23
N SER A 69 19.61 -5.96 1.87
CA SER A 69 20.68 -5.50 0.98
C SER A 69 20.15 -5.11 -0.40
N CYS A 70 19.30 -5.95 -1.00
CA CYS A 70 18.69 -5.68 -2.30
C CYS A 70 17.74 -4.48 -2.28
N LEU A 71 16.91 -4.32 -1.24
CA LEU A 71 16.03 -3.16 -1.08
C LEU A 71 16.82 -1.85 -1.04
N ASN A 72 17.84 -1.79 -0.20
CA ASN A 72 18.68 -0.59 -0.07
C ASN A 72 19.43 -0.29 -1.37
N ARG A 73 19.96 -1.31 -2.05
CA ARG A 73 20.62 -1.14 -3.35
C ARG A 73 19.68 -0.62 -4.43
N ARG A 74 18.41 -1.04 -4.40
CA ARG A 74 17.43 -0.71 -5.44
C ARG A 74 16.77 0.65 -5.23
N TYR A 75 16.51 1.04 -3.99
CA TYR A 75 15.73 2.24 -3.66
C TYR A 75 16.54 3.31 -2.90
N ASN A 76 17.83 3.09 -2.65
CA ASN A 76 18.81 3.94 -1.94
C ASN A 76 18.55 4.17 -0.44
N SER A 77 17.29 4.36 -0.04
CA SER A 77 16.88 4.62 1.34
C SER A 77 15.62 3.80 1.59
N CYS A 78 15.63 2.86 2.53
CA CYS A 78 14.41 2.13 2.89
C CYS A 78 14.34 1.94 4.42
N PRO A 79 13.15 1.66 4.96
CA PRO A 79 13.00 1.52 6.40
C PRO A 79 13.85 0.38 6.93
N VAL A 80 14.33 0.54 8.17
CA VAL A 80 15.09 -0.50 8.85
C VAL A 80 14.16 -1.69 9.09
N VAL A 81 14.53 -2.83 8.50
CA VAL A 81 13.84 -4.11 8.66
C VAL A 81 14.45 -4.86 9.84
N PHE A 82 13.61 -5.50 10.64
CA PHE A 82 14.04 -6.41 11.70
C PHE A 82 14.69 -7.65 11.11
N THR A 83 15.98 -7.85 11.40
CA THR A 83 16.77 -9.01 10.97
C THR A 83 16.62 -10.15 11.97
N GLY A 84 15.71 -11.07 11.71
CA GLY A 84 15.44 -12.24 12.55
C GLY A 84 14.21 -12.99 12.06
N THR A 85 13.86 -14.08 12.74
CA THR A 85 12.66 -14.83 12.38
C THR A 85 11.39 -14.01 12.67
N LEU A 86 10.27 -14.35 12.02
CA LEU A 86 8.99 -13.71 12.35
C LEU A 86 8.64 -13.86 13.84
N LYS A 87 9.01 -14.99 14.44
CA LYS A 87 8.82 -15.25 15.87
C LYS A 87 9.64 -14.28 16.74
N ASP A 88 10.87 -13.99 16.35
CA ASP A 88 11.71 -13.02 17.06
C ASP A 88 11.14 -11.61 16.94
N ALA A 89 10.61 -11.25 15.76
CA ALA A 89 9.95 -9.96 15.54
C ALA A 89 8.69 -9.78 16.41
N LEU A 90 7.91 -10.86 16.63
CA LEU A 90 6.77 -10.85 17.57
C LEU A 90 7.22 -10.60 19.01
N ILE A 91 8.32 -11.23 19.43
CA ILE A 91 8.90 -11.02 20.76
C ILE A 91 9.38 -9.58 20.91
N GLU A 92 10.11 -9.06 19.93
CA GLU A 92 10.60 -7.68 19.92
C GLU A 92 9.44 -6.66 19.99
N ALA A 93 8.37 -6.89 19.22
CA ALA A 93 7.21 -6.02 19.17
C ALA A 93 6.44 -5.96 20.50
N PHE A 94 6.22 -7.12 21.13
CA PHE A 94 5.22 -7.25 22.19
C PHE A 94 5.77 -7.59 23.58
N ASN A 95 6.95 -8.22 23.68
CA ASN A 95 7.46 -8.76 24.94
C ASN A 95 8.43 -7.83 25.68
N SER A 96 8.48 -6.52 25.35
CA SER A 96 9.18 -5.57 26.21
C SER A 96 8.52 -5.51 27.61
N LYS A 97 9.39 -5.42 28.62
CA LYS A 97 9.02 -5.23 30.03
C LYS A 97 8.32 -3.89 30.24
N GLU A 98 8.76 -2.84 29.53
CA GLU A 98 8.18 -1.51 29.62
C GLU A 98 7.10 -1.34 28.55
N ILE A 99 5.85 -1.05 28.96
CA ILE A 99 4.71 -0.96 28.03
C ILE A 99 4.94 0.10 26.94
N LYS A 100 5.61 1.21 27.29
CA LYS A 100 5.93 2.32 26.36
C LYS A 100 6.94 1.94 25.26
N GLU A 101 7.68 0.84 25.44
CA GLU A 101 8.65 0.35 24.45
C GLU A 101 8.02 -0.65 23.47
N ARG A 102 6.82 -1.15 23.78
CA ARG A 102 6.09 -2.04 22.88
C ARG A 102 5.63 -1.28 21.66
N ARG A 103 5.89 -1.84 20.49
CA ARG A 103 5.53 -1.26 19.20
C ARG A 103 4.75 -2.28 18.39
N PRO A 104 3.71 -1.87 17.64
CA PRO A 104 3.04 -2.77 16.70
C PRO A 104 4.03 -3.39 15.71
N LEU A 105 3.80 -4.65 15.36
CA LEU A 105 4.49 -5.34 14.27
C LEU A 105 3.83 -4.98 12.94
N LEU A 106 4.60 -4.45 12.00
CA LEU A 106 4.21 -4.26 10.61
C LEU A 106 4.84 -5.37 9.77
N ILE A 107 4.02 -6.14 9.06
CA ILE A 107 4.47 -7.18 8.14
C ILE A 107 4.30 -6.68 6.71
N TYR A 108 5.40 -6.54 5.98
CA TYR A 108 5.39 -6.19 4.56
C TYR A 108 5.70 -7.40 3.69
N VAL A 109 4.73 -7.85 2.91
CA VAL A 109 4.89 -8.95 1.96
C VAL A 109 5.14 -8.37 0.58
N ASN A 110 6.34 -8.62 0.03
CA ASN A 110 6.72 -8.18 -1.29
C ASN A 110 6.47 -9.28 -2.34
N ASN A 111 6.07 -8.85 -3.53
CA ASN A 111 6.13 -9.67 -4.73
C ASN A 111 6.74 -8.82 -5.84
N ASP A 112 7.94 -9.16 -6.29
CA ASP A 112 8.72 -8.37 -7.24
C ASP A 112 8.10 -8.35 -8.64
N LYS A 113 7.29 -9.36 -8.98
CA LYS A 113 6.50 -9.42 -10.22
C LYS A 113 5.29 -8.48 -10.18
N SER A 114 4.91 -7.99 -9.00
CA SER A 114 3.80 -7.04 -8.86
C SER A 114 4.30 -5.61 -9.10
N LEU A 115 3.70 -5.00 -10.12
CA LEU A 115 3.90 -3.59 -10.45
C LEU A 115 3.58 -2.69 -9.25
N TYR A 116 2.51 -2.99 -8.51
CA TYR A 116 2.12 -2.23 -7.32
C TYR A 116 3.15 -2.32 -6.20
N SER A 117 3.80 -3.47 -6.00
CA SER A 117 4.84 -3.61 -4.97
C SER A 117 6.03 -2.69 -5.24
N ASN A 118 6.44 -2.60 -6.50
CA ASN A 118 7.54 -1.74 -6.94
C ASN A 118 7.22 -0.25 -6.73
N VAL A 119 6.01 0.16 -7.10
CA VAL A 119 5.56 1.55 -6.97
C VAL A 119 5.35 1.91 -5.52
N PHE A 120 4.74 1.02 -4.74
CA PHE A 120 4.60 1.17 -3.31
C PHE A 120 5.96 1.36 -2.63
N CYS A 121 6.96 0.54 -2.97
CA CYS A 121 8.32 0.71 -2.49
C CYS A 121 8.86 2.10 -2.83
N LYS A 122 8.80 2.49 -4.11
CA LYS A 122 9.38 3.73 -4.62
C LYS A 122 8.69 5.00 -4.11
N GLN A 123 7.36 5.03 -4.06
CA GLN A 123 6.58 6.23 -3.77
C GLN A 123 6.20 6.37 -2.30
N LEU A 124 6.07 5.26 -1.57
CA LEU A 124 5.57 5.29 -0.20
C LEU A 124 6.57 4.70 0.81
N LEU A 125 6.89 3.40 0.71
CA LEU A 125 7.66 2.69 1.75
C LEU A 125 9.03 3.33 1.98
N CYS A 126 9.70 3.71 0.89
CA CYS A 126 11.06 4.25 0.89
C CYS A 126 11.06 5.81 0.84
N HIS A 127 9.94 6.46 1.13
CA HIS A 127 9.86 7.91 1.30
C HIS A 127 10.34 8.31 2.71
N ASP A 128 11.24 9.28 2.83
CA ASP A 128 11.92 9.64 4.11
C ASP A 128 10.98 9.82 5.31
N LYS A 129 9.90 10.58 5.15
CA LYS A 129 8.89 10.77 6.23
C LYS A 129 8.22 9.47 6.68
N ILE A 130 7.99 8.54 5.75
CA ILE A 130 7.40 7.24 6.05
C ILE A 130 8.44 6.35 6.72
N ILE A 131 9.69 6.36 6.24
CA ILE A 131 10.81 5.66 6.87
C ILE A 131 10.92 6.05 8.35
N ASP A 132 11.02 7.35 8.63
CA ASP A 132 11.16 7.87 9.99
C ASP A 132 9.96 7.46 10.87
N TYR A 133 8.75 7.53 10.33
CA TYR A 133 7.55 7.13 11.05
C TYR A 133 7.54 5.63 11.37
N LEU A 134 7.87 4.78 10.39
CA LEU A 134 7.86 3.33 10.55
C LEU A 134 8.93 2.88 11.56
N VAL A 135 10.17 3.37 11.43
CA VAL A 135 11.29 2.98 12.31
C VAL A 135 11.01 3.34 13.77
N ASN A 136 10.37 4.49 14.02
CA ASN A 136 10.10 4.92 15.39
C ASN A 136 8.89 4.24 16.01
N ASN A 137 7.88 3.88 15.22
CA ASN A 137 6.58 3.44 15.75
C ASN A 137 6.30 1.94 15.57
N TYR A 138 7.03 1.25 14.68
CA TYR A 138 6.78 -0.14 14.35
C TYR A 138 8.04 -0.98 14.46
N VAL A 139 7.85 -2.27 14.71
CA VAL A 139 8.81 -3.30 14.31
C VAL A 139 8.42 -3.69 12.89
N LEU A 140 9.27 -3.43 11.89
CA LEU A 140 9.00 -3.82 10.51
C LEU A 140 9.65 -5.18 10.24
N TRP A 141 8.86 -6.15 9.84
CA TRP A 141 9.33 -7.43 9.32
C TRP A 141 8.84 -7.58 7.87
N THR A 142 9.66 -8.19 7.01
CA THR A 142 9.32 -8.32 5.59
C THR A 142 9.69 -9.67 5.03
N TRP A 143 8.93 -10.08 4.02
CA TRP A 143 9.14 -11.34 3.32
C TRP A 143 8.85 -11.18 1.83
N ASP A 144 9.63 -11.85 0.99
CA ASP A 144 9.44 -11.85 -0.46
C ASP A 144 8.85 -13.18 -0.92
N VAL A 145 7.69 -13.10 -1.57
CA VAL A 145 6.94 -14.25 -2.11
C VAL A 145 6.98 -14.29 -3.64
N THR A 146 8.02 -13.69 -4.25
CA THR A 146 8.16 -13.67 -5.72
C THR A 146 8.30 -15.07 -6.31
N PHE A 147 9.00 -15.94 -5.59
CA PHE A 147 9.11 -17.37 -5.86
C PHE A 147 8.16 -18.15 -4.97
N GLU A 148 7.45 -19.12 -5.55
CA GLU A 148 6.46 -19.94 -4.84
C GLU A 148 7.08 -20.69 -3.66
N SER A 149 8.32 -21.16 -3.80
CA SER A 149 9.09 -21.82 -2.74
C SER A 149 9.20 -21.01 -1.45
N ASN A 150 9.17 -19.67 -1.56
CA ASN A 150 9.31 -18.77 -0.43
C ASN A 150 7.96 -18.55 0.26
N GLY A 151 6.83 -18.78 -0.42
CA GLY A 151 5.48 -18.62 0.12
C GLY A 151 4.94 -19.84 0.87
N GLU A 152 5.58 -21.01 0.75
CA GLU A 152 5.15 -22.27 1.37
C GLU A 152 5.69 -22.50 2.79
N LYS A 153 6.31 -21.48 3.41
CA LYS A 153 6.88 -21.57 4.76
C LYS A 153 5.91 -21.25 5.89
#